data_AF-A0A955QV39-F1
#
_entry.id   AF-A0A955QV39-F1
#
_cell.length_a   1.000
_cell.length_b   1.000
_cell.length_c   1.000
_cell.angle_alpha   90.00
_cell.angle_beta   90.00
_cell.angle_gamma   90.00
#
_symmetry.space_group_name_H-M   'P 1'
#
loop_
_entity.id
_entity.type
_entity.pdbx_description
1 polymer ?
#
loop_
_entity_poly.entity_id
_entity_poly.type
_entity_poly.pdbx_seq_one_letter_code
_entity_poly.pdbx_strand_id
1 'polypeptide(L)'
;MAINIKNPKAEHLANRLVEKTGETITDAVIHALEDRLERIEGRRTGPDLVTEIMDIATRCSALPVLDSRTPDEILGYSHTGSFT
;
A
#
# COMPACT_ATOMS: atom_id res chain seq x y z
N MET A 1 -4.17 23.31 -18.20
CA MET A 1 -3.16 24.29 -17.76
C MET A 1 -1.79 23.76 -18.17
N ALA A 2 -0.89 24.59 -18.71
CA ALA A 2 0.39 24.12 -19.24
C ALA A 2 1.50 24.21 -18.19
N ILE A 3 2.32 23.16 -18.09
CA ILE A 3 3.54 23.17 -17.27
C ILE A 3 4.69 23.79 -18.09
N ASN A 4 5.37 24.80 -17.56
CA ASN A 4 6.53 25.43 -18.20
C ASN A 4 7.76 25.24 -17.32
N ILE A 5 8.73 24.45 -17.78
CA ILE A 5 9.94 24.11 -17.04
C ILE A 5 11.16 24.60 -17.84
N LYS A 6 11.77 25.71 -17.42
CA LYS A 6 13.06 26.19 -17.96
C LYS A 6 14.22 25.67 -17.13
N ASN A 7 14.61 24.41 -17.36
CA ASN A 7 15.73 23.79 -16.66
C ASN A 7 16.50 22.84 -17.59
N PRO A 8 17.79 23.10 -17.88
CA PRO A 8 18.60 22.25 -18.78
C PRO A 8 18.69 20.78 -18.33
N LYS A 9 18.64 20.52 -17.02
CA LYS A 9 18.64 19.16 -16.48
C LYS A 9 17.34 18.42 -16.78
N ALA A 10 16.21 19.11 -16.69
CA ALA A 10 14.91 18.51 -17.01
C ALA A 10 14.82 18.14 -18.49
N GLU A 11 15.28 19.04 -19.36
CA GLU A 11 15.38 18.79 -20.81
C GLU A 11 16.28 17.60 -21.13
N HIS A 12 17.47 17.54 -20.52
CA HIS A 12 18.37 16.40 -20.73
C HIS A 12 17.78 15.07 -20.26
N LEU A 13 17.08 15.05 -19.11
CA LEU A 13 16.42 13.84 -18.62
C LEU A 13 15.25 13.41 -19.50
N ALA A 14 14.43 14.35 -19.98
CA ALA A 14 13.33 14.06 -20.89
C ALA A 14 13.83 13.48 -22.21
N ASN A 15 14.87 14.07 -22.81
CA ASN A 15 15.47 13.56 -24.04
C ASN A 15 16.04 12.14 -23.86
N ARG A 16 16.71 11.87 -22.73
CA ARG A 16 17.21 10.52 -22.42
C ARG A 16 16.11 9.49 -22.23
N LEU A 17 14.95 9.89 -21.72
CA LEU A 17 13.78 9.02 -21.61
C LEU A 17 13.24 8.70 -23.00
N VAL A 18 12.99 9.72 -23.82
CA VAL A 18 12.52 9.59 -25.20
C VAL A 18 13.45 8.71 -26.05
N GLU A 19 14.77 8.89 -25.96
CA GLU A 19 15.75 8.04 -26.66
C GLU A 19 15.67 6.57 -26.25
N LYS A 20 15.26 6.28 -25.00
CA LYS A 20 15.22 4.92 -24.45
C LYS A 20 13.87 4.25 -24.66
N THR A 21 12.77 4.99 -24.60
CA THR A 21 11.42 4.46 -24.66
C THR A 21 10.80 4.58 -26.05
N GLY A 22 11.30 5.50 -26.89
CA GLY A 22 10.69 5.83 -28.18
C GLY A 22 9.38 6.62 -28.07
N GLU A 23 9.03 7.07 -26.87
CA GLU A 23 7.83 7.86 -26.59
C GLU A 23 7.98 9.32 -27.02
N THR A 24 6.88 10.07 -27.08
CA THR A 24 6.97 11.52 -27.22
C THR A 24 7.49 12.16 -25.93
N ILE A 25 8.07 13.37 -26.01
CA ILE A 25 8.49 14.12 -24.81
C ILE A 25 7.34 14.28 -23.82
N THR A 26 6.12 14.50 -24.32
CA THR A 26 4.93 14.67 -23.49
C THR A 26 4.60 13.38 -22.74
N ASP A 27 4.53 12.25 -23.43
CA ASP A 27 4.20 10.96 -22.81
C ASP A 27 5.28 10.55 -21.81
N ALA A 28 6.56 10.70 -22.18
CA ALA A 28 7.69 10.40 -21.30
C ALA A 28 7.64 11.21 -20.00
N VAL A 29 7.23 12.48 -20.05
CA VAL A 29 7.07 13.34 -18.86
C VAL A 29 5.85 12.93 -18.05
N ILE A 30 4.72 12.61 -18.68
CA ILE A 30 3.51 12.15 -17.98
C ILE A 30 3.81 10.84 -17.24
N HIS A 31 4.32 9.83 -17.92
CA HIS A 31 4.66 8.53 -17.31
C HIS A 31 5.67 8.68 -16.18
N ALA A 32 6.71 9.52 -16.35
CA ALA A 32 7.69 9.75 -15.28
C ALA A 32 7.09 10.39 -14.03
N LEU A 33 6.07 11.26 -14.19
CA LEU A 33 5.35 11.86 -13.07
C LEU A 33 4.41 10.85 -12.40
N GLU A 34 3.66 10.07 -13.19
CA GLU A 34 2.78 9.00 -12.71
C GLU A 34 3.58 7.95 -11.92
N ASP A 35 4.67 7.43 -12.49
CA ASP A 35 5.62 6.54 -11.83
C ASP A 35 6.09 7.06 -10.47
N ARG A 36 6.38 8.36 -10.41
CA ARG A 36 6.90 8.99 -9.19
C ARG A 36 5.78 9.13 -8.16
N LEU A 37 4.58 9.48 -8.59
CA LEU A 37 3.40 9.55 -7.73
C LEU A 37 3.08 8.17 -7.18
N GLU A 38 3.00 7.14 -8.03
CA GLU A 38 2.73 5.75 -7.62
C GLU A 38 3.75 5.26 -6.59
N ARG A 39 5.05 5.52 -6.79
CA ARG A 39 6.09 5.16 -5.81
C ARG A 39 5.97 5.90 -4.48
N ILE A 40 5.45 7.12 -4.48
CA ILE A 40 5.22 7.92 -3.27
C ILE A 40 3.94 7.47 -2.57
N GLU A 41 2.87 7.22 -3.34
CA GLU A 41 1.57 6.77 -2.86
C GLU A 41 1.64 5.34 -2.34
N GLY A 42 2.28 4.42 -3.07
CA GLY A 42 2.55 3.06 -2.62
C GLY A 42 3.46 2.96 -1.38
N ARG A 43 4.28 3.99 -1.09
CA ARG A 43 5.08 4.09 0.14
C ARG A 43 4.32 4.65 1.33
N ARG A 44 3.21 5.35 1.11
CA ARG A 44 2.32 5.83 2.17
C ARG A 44 1.23 4.78 2.36
N THR A 45 1.52 3.71 3.10
CA THR A 45 0.54 2.74 3.61
C THR A 45 -0.62 2.52 2.65
N GLY A 46 -0.46 1.59 1.70
CA GLY A 46 -1.43 1.39 0.63
C GLY A 46 -2.87 1.50 1.14
N PRO A 47 -3.78 2.20 0.42
CA PRO A 47 -5.20 2.32 0.79
C PRO A 47 -5.88 0.95 1.02
N ASP A 48 -5.20 -0.13 0.65
CA ASP A 48 -5.57 -1.52 0.83
C ASP A 48 -5.34 -2.06 2.24
N LEU A 49 -4.24 -1.77 2.95
CA LEU A 49 -3.91 -2.54 4.17
C LEU A 49 -4.94 -2.35 5.30
N VAL A 50 -5.37 -1.11 5.55
CA VAL A 50 -6.39 -0.84 6.58
C VAL A 50 -7.72 -1.44 6.15
N THR A 51 -8.06 -1.33 4.87
CA THR A 51 -9.28 -1.89 4.29
C THR A 51 -9.28 -3.42 4.38
N GLU A 52 -8.17 -4.07 4.04
CA GLU A 52 -7.95 -5.51 4.12
C GLU A 52 -8.04 -6.02 5.57
N ILE A 53 -7.42 -5.31 6.52
CA ILE A 53 -7.55 -5.62 7.96
C ILE A 53 -9.02 -5.54 8.41
N MET A 54 -9.74 -4.50 7.98
CA MET A 54 -11.14 -4.31 8.34
C MET A 54 -12.07 -5.35 7.70
N ASP A 55 -11.81 -5.75 6.45
CA ASP A 55 -12.55 -6.81 5.77
C ASP A 55 -12.33 -8.16 6.45
N ILE A 56 -11.10 -8.47 6.85
CA ILE A 56 -10.79 -9.69 7.64
C ILE A 56 -11.52 -9.63 8.98
N ALA A 57 -11.45 -8.50 9.70
CA ALA A 57 -12.10 -8.33 11.00
C ALA A 57 -13.63 -8.51 10.90
N THR A 58 -14.25 -7.94 9.87
CA THR A 58 -15.70 -8.05 9.61
C THR A 58 -16.10 -9.48 9.28
N ARG A 59 -15.31 -10.18 8.46
CA ARG A 59 -15.56 -11.59 8.15
C ARG A 59 -15.44 -12.46 9.40
N CYS A 60 -14.41 -12.25 10.22
CA CYS A 60 -14.20 -13.01 11.45
C CYS A 60 -15.30 -12.77 12.48
N SER A 61 -15.79 -11.53 12.62
CA SER A 61 -16.85 -11.20 13.58
C SER A 61 -18.22 -11.77 13.21
N ALA A 62 -18.46 -12.07 11.93
CA ALA A 62 -19.69 -12.69 11.46
C ALA A 62 -19.74 -14.22 11.65
N LEU A 63 -18.64 -14.87 12.06
CA LEU A 63 -18.60 -16.32 12.25
C LEU A 63 -19.35 -16.74 13.53
N PRO A 64 -20.01 -17.91 13.54
CA PRO A 64 -20.68 -18.41 14.73
C PRO A 64 -19.67 -18.75 15.84
N VAL A 65 -20.04 -18.46 17.08
CA VAL A 65 -19.26 -18.89 18.25
C VAL A 65 -19.47 -20.40 18.43
N LEU A 66 -18.43 -21.19 18.12
CA LEU A 66 -18.45 -22.65 18.27
C LEU A 66 -18.03 -23.11 19.68
N ASP A 67 -17.25 -22.29 20.36
CA ASP A 67 -16.77 -22.52 21.73
C ASP A 67 -16.92 -21.22 22.51
N SER A 68 -17.77 -21.25 23.54
CA SER A 68 -18.09 -20.09 24.37
C SER A 68 -17.23 -20.01 25.63
N ARG A 69 -16.24 -20.92 25.79
CA ARG A 69 -15.28 -20.82 26.88
C ARG A 69 -14.55 -19.48 26.81
N THR A 70 -14.28 -18.93 27.97
CA THR A 70 -13.44 -17.74 28.09
C THR A 70 -12.02 -18.05 27.62
N PRO A 71 -11.22 -17.03 27.23
CA PRO A 71 -9.83 -17.25 26.86
C PRO A 71 -9.05 -18.06 27.90
N ASP A 72 -9.28 -17.82 29.19
CA ASP A 72 -8.60 -18.54 30.28
C ASP A 72 -9.01 -20.03 30.34
N GLU A 73 -10.30 -20.33 30.16
CA GLU A 73 -10.81 -21.71 30.09
C GLU A 73 -10.38 -22.45 28.81
N ILE A 74 -10.15 -21.72 27.71
CA ILE A 74 -9.59 -22.27 26.47
C ILE A 74 -8.11 -22.62 26.66
N LEU A 75 -7.35 -21.74 27.30
CA LEU A 75 -5.93 -21.94 27.58
C LEU A 75 -5.71 -23.01 28.66
N GLY A 76 -6.66 -23.20 29.58
CA GLY A 76 -6.61 -24.21 30.63
C GLY A 76 -5.58 -23.90 31.73
N TYR A 77 -5.10 -22.66 31.81
CA TYR A 77 -4.21 -22.22 32.88
C TYR A 77 -5.01 -21.87 34.13
N SER A 78 -4.44 -22.14 35.30
CA SER A 78 -4.91 -21.50 36.53
C SER A 78 -4.75 -19.98 36.43
N HIS A 79 -5.44 -19.23 37.30
CA HIS A 79 -5.24 -17.78 37.48
C HIS A 79 -3.78 -17.36 37.78
N THR A 80 -2.88 -18.33 38.04
CA THR A 80 -1.43 -18.13 38.25
C THR A 80 -0.57 -18.63 37.08
N GLY A 81 -1.15 -19.04 35.95
CA GLY A 81 -0.40 -19.52 34.78
C GLY A 81 0.21 -20.92 34.96
N SER A 82 -0.25 -21.71 35.94
CA SER A 82 0.27 -23.06 36.22
C SER A 82 -0.64 -24.12 35.61
N PHE A 83 -0.06 -25.21 35.08
CA PHE A 83 -0.78 -26.43 34.73
C PHE A 83 -0.94 -27.28 36.01
N THR A 84 -2.16 -27.66 36.39
CA THR A 84 -2.40 -28.71 37.39
C THR A 84 -3.67 -29.45 37.07
#